data_AF-V4SKJ5-F1
#
_entry.id   AF-V4SKJ5-F1
#
_cell.length_a   1.000
_cell.length_b   1.000
_cell.length_c   1.000
_cell.angle_alpha   90.00
_cell.angle_beta   90.00
_cell.angle_gamma   90.00
#
_symmetry.space_group_name_H-M   'P 1'
#
loop_
_entity.id
_entity.type
_entity.pdbx_description
1 polymer ?
#
loop_
_entity_poly.entity_id
_entity_poly.type
_entity_poly.pdbx_seq_one_letter_code
_entity_poly.pdbx_strand_id
1 'polypeptide(L)' 'KARDVPSTSHTIVPVAQTSEINVRIQQAKNFTVAQAQQEGCTGNFKIFYSPFGNFLVPVIPTSKELAG' A
#
# COMPACT_ATOMS: atom_id res chain seq x y z
N LYS A 1 -23.28 -16.37 28.18
CA LYS A 1 -22.16 -17.17 27.61
C LYS A 1 -21.43 -16.29 26.60
N ALA A 2 -20.46 -15.51 27.06
CA ALA A 2 -19.65 -14.65 26.19
C ALA A 2 -18.65 -15.53 25.43
N ARG A 3 -18.36 -15.19 24.16
CA ARG A 3 -17.25 -15.74 23.41
C ARG A 3 -16.29 -14.60 23.08
N ASP A 4 -15.05 -14.86 23.40
CA ASP A 4 -13.90 -13.96 23.43
C ASP A 4 -13.48 -13.43 22.05
N VAL A 5 -12.88 -12.25 22.06
CA VAL A 5 -12.15 -11.58 20.96
C VAL A 5 -10.89 -10.97 21.61
N PRO A 6 -9.70 -10.83 20.98
CA PRO A 6 -9.12 -11.45 19.77
C PRO A 6 -7.78 -12.16 20.06
N SER A 7 -7.40 -13.17 19.27
CA SER A 7 -6.01 -13.66 19.25
C SER A 7 -5.18 -12.81 18.27
N THR A 8 -4.55 -11.75 18.78
CA THR A 8 -3.54 -11.01 18.03
C THR A 8 -2.29 -11.86 17.92
N SER A 9 -2.10 -12.54 16.79
CA SER A 9 -0.84 -13.19 16.45
C SER A 9 0.22 -12.11 16.17
N HIS A 10 0.95 -11.70 17.20
CA HIS A 10 2.16 -10.91 17.03
C HIS A 10 3.26 -11.84 16.49
N THR A 11 3.33 -11.99 15.17
CA THR A 11 4.48 -12.63 14.52
C THR A 11 5.69 -11.73 14.75
N ILE A 12 6.57 -12.10 15.68
CA ILE A 12 7.88 -11.47 15.86
C ILE A 12 8.73 -11.89 14.67
N VAL A 13 8.72 -11.06 13.63
CA VAL A 13 9.54 -11.24 12.43
C VAL A 13 10.97 -10.74 12.72
N PRO A 14 12.02 -11.50 12.39
CA PRO A 14 13.40 -11.05 12.52
C PRO A 14 13.64 -9.74 11.74
N VAL A 15 14.37 -8.79 12.33
CA VAL A 15 14.58 -7.46 11.75
C VAL A 15 15.20 -7.49 10.33
N ALA A 16 16.05 -8.49 10.05
CA ALA A 16 16.64 -8.71 8.73
C ALA A 16 15.61 -9.20 7.69
N GLN A 17 14.61 -9.96 8.10
CA GLN A 17 13.51 -10.37 7.23
C GLN A 17 12.58 -9.19 6.94
N THR A 18 12.38 -8.29 7.92
CA THR A 18 11.60 -7.06 7.70
C THR A 18 12.27 -6.08 6.76
N SER A 19 13.60 -5.97 6.78
CA SER A 19 14.32 -5.05 5.89
C SER A 19 14.27 -5.53 4.43
N GLU A 20 14.48 -6.82 4.16
CA GLU A 20 14.34 -7.36 2.80
C GLU A 20 12.92 -7.26 2.26
N ILE A 21 11.92 -7.56 3.10
CA ILE A 21 10.51 -7.38 2.75
C ILE A 21 10.23 -5.90 2.45
N ASN A 22 10.77 -4.96 3.25
CA ASN A 22 10.61 -3.54 3.00
C ASN A 22 11.20 -3.15 1.63
N VAL A 23 12.42 -3.58 1.30
CA VAL A 23 13.05 -3.27 0.01
C VAL A 23 12.21 -3.78 -1.17
N ARG A 24 11.70 -5.01 -1.10
CA ARG A 24 10.83 -5.56 -2.15
C ARG A 24 9.53 -4.78 -2.30
N ILE A 25 8.89 -4.41 -1.18
CA ILE A 25 7.67 -3.58 -1.18
C ILE A 25 7.96 -2.19 -1.78
N GLN A 26 9.11 -1.58 -1.48
CA GLN A 26 9.53 -0.29 -2.06
C GLN A 26 9.68 -0.37 -3.58
N GLN A 27 10.38 -1.40 -4.07
CA GLN A 27 10.59 -1.63 -5.50
C GLN A 27 9.27 -1.88 -6.23
N ALA A 28 8.41 -2.76 -5.68
CA ALA A 28 7.12 -3.07 -6.27
C ALA A 28 6.18 -1.85 -6.32
N LYS A 29 6.18 -1.02 -5.27
CA LYS A 29 5.44 0.25 -5.26
C LYS A 29 5.89 1.18 -6.39
N ASN A 30 7.20 1.40 -6.51
CA ASN A 30 7.74 2.32 -7.53
C ASN A 30 7.46 1.81 -8.95
N PHE A 31 7.59 0.50 -9.18
CA PHE A 31 7.22 -0.13 -10.45
C PHE A 31 5.73 0.10 -10.78
N THR A 32 4.84 -0.11 -9.80
CA THR A 32 3.39 0.08 -9.99
C THR A 32 3.06 1.54 -10.35
N VAL A 33 3.71 2.51 -9.71
CA VAL A 33 3.54 3.94 -10.02
C VAL A 33 4.02 4.25 -11.45
N ALA A 34 5.20 3.76 -11.83
CA ALA A 34 5.74 3.98 -13.18
C ALA A 34 4.84 3.34 -14.26
N GLN A 35 4.35 2.12 -14.00
CA GLN A 35 3.43 1.44 -14.92
C GLN A 35 2.12 2.22 -15.08
N ALA A 36 1.50 2.68 -13.99
CA ALA A 36 0.27 3.47 -14.05
C ALA A 36 0.46 4.79 -14.84
N GLN A 37 1.64 5.42 -14.73
CA GLN A 37 1.97 6.61 -15.53
C GLN A 37 2.12 6.26 -17.02
N GLN A 38 2.81 5.15 -17.33
CA GLN A 38 2.99 4.67 -18.71
C GLN A 38 1.65 4.31 -19.37
N GLU A 39 0.74 3.72 -18.61
CA GLU A 39 -0.61 3.36 -19.07
C GLU A 39 -1.57 4.58 -19.15
N GLY A 40 -1.13 5.76 -18.70
CA GLY A 40 -1.95 6.96 -18.73
C GLY A 40 -3.08 6.95 -17.70
N CYS A 41 -2.92 6.26 -16.57
CA CYS A 41 -3.88 6.31 -15.48
C CYS A 41 -3.93 7.73 -14.86
N THR A 42 -4.96 8.49 -15.21
CA THR A 42 -5.18 9.88 -14.73
C THR A 42 -6.09 9.99 -13.51
N GLY A 43 -6.47 8.85 -12.93
CA GLY A 43 -7.34 8.82 -11.74
C GLY A 43 -6.66 9.35 -10.48
N ASN A 44 -7.46 9.61 -9.45
CA ASN A 44 -6.96 9.99 -8.14
C ASN A 44 -6.63 8.73 -7.35
N PHE A 45 -5.36 8.55 -7.01
CA PHE A 45 -4.88 7.38 -6.29
C PHE A 45 -4.09 7.79 -5.06
N LYS A 46 -4.31 7.03 -3.98
CA LYS A 46 -3.41 7.06 -2.83
C LYS A 46 -2.34 5.99 -3.01
N ILE A 47 -1.08 6.41 -2.92
CA ILE A 47 0.09 5.53 -2.97
C ILE A 47 0.49 5.16 -1.54
N PHE A 48 0.67 3.87 -1.24
CA PHE A 48 1.17 3.42 0.05
C PHE A 48 1.90 2.09 -0.02
N TYR A 49 2.60 1.74 1.06
CA TYR A 49 3.28 0.47 1.22
C TYR A 49 2.28 -0.60 1.64
N SER A 50 1.95 -1.51 0.73
CA SER A 50 1.10 -2.66 1.02
C SER A 50 1.92 -3.95 0.97
N PRO A 51 1.86 -4.81 2.02
CA PRO A 51 2.39 -6.16 1.93
C PRO A 51 1.56 -7.07 0.99
N PHE A 52 0.37 -6.61 0.56
CA PHE A 52 -0.56 -7.38 -0.28
C PHE A 52 -0.51 -6.98 -1.77
N GLY A 53 0.39 -6.07 -2.16
CA GLY A 53 0.58 -5.70 -3.57
C GLY A 53 -0.36 -4.61 -4.11
N ASN A 54 -1.34 -4.14 -3.34
CA ASN A 54 -2.19 -3.01 -3.71
C ASN A 54 -1.51 -1.67 -3.36
N PHE A 55 -0.58 -1.24 -4.22
CA PHE A 55 0.19 0.00 -4.02
C PHE A 55 -0.54 1.27 -4.45
N LEU A 56 -1.53 1.13 -5.33
CA LEU A 56 -2.42 2.20 -5.79
C LEU A 56 -3.84 1.84 -5.39
N VAL A 57 -4.49 2.72 -4.63
CA VAL A 57 -5.92 2.59 -4.30
C VAL A 57 -6.66 3.83 -4.81
N PRO A 58 -7.73 3.65 -5.61
CA PRO A 58 -8.58 4.76 -6.02
C PRO A 58 -9.13 5.50 -4.81
N VAL A 59 -9.11 6.83 -4.86
CA VAL A 59 -9.67 7.69 -3.82
C VAL A 59 -10.56 8.76 -4.43
N ILE A 60 -11.43 9.32 -3.59
CA ILE A 60 -12.17 10.52 -3.94
C ILE A 60 -11.17 11.69 -4.00
N PRO A 61 -11.14 12.46 -5.11
CA PRO A 61 -10.28 13.63 -5.22
C PRO A 61 -10.54 14.62 -4.09
N THR A 62 -9.50 15.27 -3.61
CA THR A 62 -9.61 16.39 -2.68
C THR A 62 -10.04 17.65 -3.40
N SER A 63 -10.62 18.62 -2.68
CA SER A 63 -11.02 19.90 -3.27
C SER A 63 -9.86 20.63 -3.94
N LYS A 64 -8.62 20.44 -3.47
CA LYS A 64 -7.40 20.99 -4.09
C LYS A 64 -7.11 20.37 -5.45
N GLU A 65 -7.26 19.06 -5.58
CA GLU A 65 -7.05 18.34 -6.85
C GLU A 65 -8.13 18.67 -7.89
N LEU A 66 -9.33 19.06 -7.43
CA LEU A 66 -10.42 19.47 -8.32
C LEU A 66 -10.36 20.95 -8.71
N ALA A 67 -9.74 21.81 -7.89
CA ALA A 67 -9.76 23.26 -8.08
C ALA A 67 -8.87 23.78 -9.22
N GLY A 68 -7.93 22.98 -9.74
CA GLY A 68 -7.01 23.37 -10.81
C GLY A 68 -5.84 24.22 -10.35
#